data_AF-A0A7S4KCN8-F1
#
_entry.id   AF-A0A7S4KCN8-F1
#
_cell.length_a   1.000
_cell.length_b   1.000
_cell.length_c   1.000
_cell.angle_alpha   90.00
_cell.angle_beta   90.00
_cell.angle_gamma   90.00
#
_symmetry.space_group_name_H-M   'P 1'
#
loop_
_entity.id
_entity.type
_entity.pdbx_description
1 polymer ?
#
loop_
_entity_poly.entity_id
_entity_poly.type
_entity_poly.pdbx_seq_one_letter_code
_entity_poly.pdbx_strand_id
1 'polypeptide(L)'
;MGKANNRLTRGRRARESDEGDDDTSEKGEGVFQFLKGVDTVAVALGVMIFVVAVLFTIVCYVSLGLEIEKHFDLSKAPLATFRLDDFYDDLNVKHRNVKERGLESHEIVNEIERAIQYGNLAYARQKMMEIVTNQMLSAPDIIALSTLVSEAEAQNPIANISLCNVDESVSFIKEKGGKVVMNEKADGIMIADFDFDQSQADGRGRGVAVLQEMKSDDVIVEVPASSFLSIWSVKDVPELSKIFGEEKSIDSFTGLMILLLHEANKETSAWRKYLCSLPLYMPLPFMWSDADIPADFMRMPEVVEERKMLLEYTSLSYNSTIAPLILKYPQVFPEDRFTKSKWAWALSIVVSRSIAMKRTGGVLGYSWSLADPEVLDVANVLEALKSGKSDAHVAPVLVPVVDMMNHDSNSSLACKMKQKTDGTIIVTAADEGLQRGYEVAINYSPKLCGNKPLNRWGFVLPPCEGQAANSEAAAEEEKAEAK
;
A
#
# COMPACT_ATOMS: atom_id res chain seq x y z
N MET A 1 -50.28 13.41 36.62
CA MET A 1 -51.56 12.94 36.05
C MET A 1 -51.30 12.55 34.60
N GLY A 2 -51.84 11.47 34.02
CA GLY A 2 -52.54 10.35 34.63
C GLY A 2 -53.08 9.30 33.63
N LYS A 3 -52.90 8.01 33.98
CA LYS A 3 -53.67 6.82 33.56
C LYS A 3 -53.71 6.38 32.07
N ALA A 4 -52.98 5.29 31.87
CA ALA A 4 -53.08 4.28 30.83
C ALA A 4 -54.45 3.57 30.65
N ASN A 5 -54.48 2.71 29.62
CA ASN A 5 -55.31 1.50 29.40
C ASN A 5 -56.82 1.63 29.13
N ASN A 6 -57.29 0.91 28.10
CA ASN A 6 -58.07 -0.34 28.33
C ASN A 6 -58.41 -1.17 27.07
N ARG A 7 -58.54 -2.50 27.29
CA ARG A 7 -59.47 -3.48 26.66
C ARG A 7 -59.28 -3.92 25.18
N LEU A 8 -59.70 -5.13 24.77
CA LEU A 8 -59.75 -6.48 25.39
C LEU A 8 -60.24 -7.53 24.33
N THR A 9 -60.42 -8.78 24.77
CA THR A 9 -61.10 -9.94 24.14
C THR A 9 -60.26 -10.89 23.25
N ARG A 10 -60.60 -12.18 23.13
CA ARG A 10 -60.48 -13.29 24.14
C ARG A 10 -61.16 -14.60 23.64
N GLY A 11 -60.40 -15.68 23.48
CA GLY A 11 -60.85 -17.09 23.35
C GLY A 11 -59.59 -17.97 23.22
N ARG A 12 -59.31 -19.04 24.01
CA ARG A 12 -60.04 -20.29 24.30
C ARG A 12 -60.45 -21.05 23.02
N ARG A 13 -60.18 -22.36 22.89
CA ARG A 13 -60.00 -23.42 23.93
C ARG A 13 -58.95 -24.47 23.49
N ALA A 14 -58.44 -25.27 24.44
CA ALA A 14 -57.39 -26.28 24.22
C ALA A 14 -57.94 -27.73 24.22
N ARG A 15 -57.07 -28.71 23.89
CA ARG A 15 -57.17 -30.10 24.38
C ARG A 15 -55.82 -30.84 24.36
N GLU A 16 -55.62 -31.67 25.39
CA GLU A 16 -54.60 -32.70 25.68
C GLU A 16 -54.60 -33.93 24.73
N SER A 17 -53.63 -34.87 24.66
CA SER A 17 -52.24 -35.02 25.21
C SER A 17 -51.54 -36.35 24.74
N ASP A 18 -50.27 -36.58 25.16
CA ASP A 18 -49.54 -37.88 25.42
C ASP A 18 -49.19 -38.87 24.27
N GLU A 19 -48.19 -39.79 24.32
CA GLU A 19 -46.90 -40.01 25.07
C GLU A 19 -46.11 -41.19 24.39
N GLY A 20 -44.80 -41.39 24.67
CA GLY A 20 -43.99 -42.61 24.36
C GLY A 20 -43.25 -42.63 22.99
N ASP A 21 -41.96 -42.94 22.78
CA ASP A 21 -40.86 -43.59 23.57
C ASP A 21 -41.01 -45.14 23.72
N ASP A 22 -40.03 -46.05 23.53
CA ASP A 22 -38.60 -46.07 23.07
C ASP A 22 -38.29 -47.50 22.48
N ASP A 23 -37.13 -48.13 22.17
CA ASP A 23 -35.65 -47.99 22.26
C ASP A 23 -34.98 -49.01 21.26
N THR A 24 -33.64 -49.07 21.17
CA THR A 24 -32.71 -50.20 20.79
C THR A 24 -32.00 -50.24 19.41
N SER A 25 -30.90 -51.02 19.35
CA SER A 25 -29.89 -51.07 18.27
C SER A 25 -29.42 -52.50 17.96
N GLU A 26 -28.92 -52.76 16.74
CA GLU A 26 -28.03 -53.90 16.48
C GLU A 26 -27.04 -53.68 15.31
N LYS A 27 -26.16 -54.66 15.03
CA LYS A 27 -24.94 -54.52 14.22
C LYS A 27 -24.91 -55.45 13.01
N GLY A 28 -24.17 -55.04 11.96
CA GLY A 28 -23.23 -55.96 11.30
C GLY A 28 -23.25 -56.04 9.77
N GLU A 29 -22.07 -56.41 9.25
CA GLU A 29 -21.76 -56.94 7.91
C GLU A 29 -22.05 -56.06 6.67
N GLY A 30 -21.02 -55.81 5.84
CA GLY A 30 -21.18 -55.05 4.59
C GLY A 30 -19.91 -54.56 3.86
N VAL A 31 -18.69 -54.85 4.35
CA VAL A 31 -17.45 -54.22 3.81
C VAL A 31 -16.53 -55.19 3.04
N PHE A 32 -16.64 -56.51 3.24
CA PHE A 32 -15.63 -57.49 2.76
C PHE A 32 -16.05 -58.33 1.54
N GLN A 33 -16.72 -57.73 0.56
CA GLN A 33 -17.17 -58.45 -0.66
C GLN A 33 -16.66 -57.89 -2.00
N PHE A 34 -15.70 -56.96 -2.01
CA PHE A 34 -15.24 -56.26 -3.23
C PHE A 34 -13.81 -56.59 -3.71
N LEU A 35 -13.30 -57.81 -3.45
CA LEU A 35 -11.98 -58.25 -3.94
C LEU A 35 -12.00 -59.66 -4.60
N LYS A 36 -12.86 -59.83 -5.61
CA LYS A 36 -12.73 -60.87 -6.63
C LYS A 36 -12.99 -60.26 -8.01
N GLY A 37 -11.96 -60.20 -8.85
CA GLY A 37 -12.02 -59.55 -10.17
C GLY A 37 -11.11 -58.33 -10.35
N VAL A 38 -9.97 -58.27 -9.67
CA VAL A 38 -8.91 -57.31 -10.01
C VAL A 38 -8.16 -57.86 -11.23
N ASP A 39 -8.37 -57.24 -12.39
CA ASP A 39 -7.64 -57.59 -13.62
C ASP A 39 -6.15 -57.23 -13.46
N THR A 40 -5.28 -58.24 -13.53
CA THR A 40 -3.84 -58.08 -13.35
C THR A 40 -3.21 -57.24 -14.46
N VAL A 41 -3.82 -57.18 -15.64
CA VAL A 41 -3.38 -56.32 -16.75
C VAL A 41 -3.66 -54.85 -16.43
N ALA A 42 -4.81 -54.54 -15.84
CA ALA A 42 -5.19 -53.18 -15.46
C ALA A 42 -4.28 -52.60 -14.36
N VAL A 43 -3.92 -53.43 -13.36
CA VAL A 43 -2.97 -53.03 -12.31
C VAL A 43 -1.57 -52.79 -12.89
N ALA A 44 -1.09 -53.67 -13.79
CA ALA A 44 0.19 -53.49 -14.46
C ALA A 44 0.24 -52.20 -15.30
N LEU A 45 -0.86 -51.86 -16.00
CA LEU A 45 -0.98 -50.59 -16.74
C LEU A 45 -0.92 -49.37 -15.80
N GLY A 46 -1.64 -49.41 -14.68
CA GLY A 46 -1.65 -48.33 -13.68
C GLY A 46 -0.27 -48.06 -13.09
N VAL A 47 0.47 -49.12 -12.75
CA VAL A 47 1.86 -49.00 -12.24
C VAL A 47 2.80 -48.42 -13.31
N MET A 48 2.69 -48.85 -14.56
CA MET A 48 3.48 -48.30 -15.69
C MET A 48 3.22 -46.79 -15.87
N ILE A 49 1.96 -46.36 -15.86
CA ILE A 49 1.59 -44.95 -16.00
C ILE A 49 2.14 -44.12 -14.83
N PHE A 50 2.05 -44.62 -13.60
CA PHE A 50 2.58 -43.95 -12.41
C PHE A 50 4.10 -43.77 -12.48
N VAL A 51 4.85 -44.80 -12.88
CA VAL A 51 6.32 -44.72 -13.03
C VAL A 51 6.72 -43.68 -14.09
N VAL A 52 6.03 -43.63 -15.23
CA VAL A 52 6.28 -42.62 -16.28
C VAL A 52 6.00 -41.20 -15.76
N ALA A 53 4.92 -40.99 -15.00
CA ALA A 53 4.60 -39.69 -14.42
C ALA A 53 5.67 -39.23 -13.40
N VAL A 54 6.16 -40.13 -12.54
CA VAL A 54 7.24 -39.82 -11.59
C VAL A 54 8.54 -39.46 -12.32
N LEU A 55 8.93 -40.23 -13.36
CA LEU A 55 10.12 -39.94 -14.15
C LEU A 55 10.01 -38.58 -14.87
N PHE A 56 8.85 -38.25 -15.44
CA PHE A 56 8.61 -36.95 -16.07
C PHE A 56 8.74 -35.80 -15.07
N THR A 57 8.16 -35.94 -13.87
CA THR A 57 8.28 -34.94 -12.78
C THR A 57 9.74 -34.74 -12.35
N ILE A 58 10.53 -35.81 -12.25
CA ILE A 58 11.97 -35.72 -11.92
C ILE A 58 12.74 -35.00 -13.03
N VAL A 59 12.46 -35.27 -14.31
CA VAL A 59 13.08 -34.57 -15.44
C VAL A 59 12.73 -33.08 -15.42
N CYS A 60 11.46 -32.71 -15.21
CA CYS A 60 11.06 -31.31 -15.08
C CYS A 60 11.76 -30.60 -13.90
N TYR A 61 11.86 -31.27 -12.74
CA TYR A 61 12.55 -30.75 -11.55
C TYR A 61 14.06 -30.51 -11.81
N VAL A 62 14.73 -31.44 -12.49
CA VAL A 62 16.15 -31.30 -12.85
C VAL A 62 16.37 -30.22 -13.92
N SER A 63 15.45 -30.06 -14.88
CA SER A 63 15.51 -28.95 -15.85
C SER A 63 15.34 -27.59 -15.17
N LEU A 64 14.34 -27.43 -14.29
CA LEU A 64 14.13 -26.20 -13.51
C LEU A 64 15.34 -25.84 -12.62
N GLY A 65 16.07 -26.84 -12.12
CA GLY A 65 17.28 -26.63 -11.33
C GLY A 65 18.53 -26.17 -12.10
N LEU A 66 18.51 -26.12 -13.43
CA LEU A 66 19.70 -25.89 -14.27
C LEU A 66 19.67 -24.60 -15.12
N GLU A 67 18.58 -23.83 -15.12
CA GLU A 67 18.51 -22.52 -15.81
C GLU A 67 18.80 -21.30 -14.91
N ILE A 68 18.98 -21.51 -13.60
CA ILE A 68 19.12 -20.46 -12.59
C ILE A 68 20.39 -19.58 -12.76
N GLU A 69 21.39 -20.03 -13.53
CA GLU A 69 22.74 -19.42 -13.53
C GLU A 69 23.11 -18.64 -14.81
N LYS A 70 22.15 -18.25 -15.68
CA LYS A 70 22.50 -17.64 -17.00
C LYS A 70 21.82 -16.33 -17.45
N HIS A 71 20.87 -15.76 -16.71
CA HIS A 71 20.19 -14.52 -17.13
C HIS A 71 20.10 -13.44 -16.03
N PHE A 72 21.26 -12.89 -15.65
CA PHE A 72 21.36 -11.59 -14.97
C PHE A 72 22.36 -10.67 -15.70
N ASP A 73 21.86 -9.93 -16.69
CA ASP A 73 22.58 -8.77 -17.25
C ASP A 73 22.16 -7.52 -16.47
N LEU A 74 23.01 -7.12 -15.51
CA LEU A 74 22.77 -6.02 -14.57
C LEU A 74 23.14 -4.63 -15.14
N SER A 75 23.37 -4.50 -16.45
CA SER A 75 23.97 -3.30 -17.07
C SER A 75 23.02 -2.15 -17.44
N LYS A 76 21.74 -2.20 -17.04
CA LYS A 76 20.73 -1.19 -17.43
C LYS A 76 20.69 0.02 -16.50
N ALA A 77 21.46 1.04 -16.88
CA ALA A 77 21.31 2.48 -16.59
C ALA A 77 20.82 2.86 -15.17
N PRO A 78 21.71 3.33 -14.27
CA PRO A 78 21.28 3.94 -13.02
C PRO A 78 20.53 5.26 -13.28
N LEU A 79 19.44 5.50 -12.53
CA LEU A 79 18.89 6.83 -12.34
C LEU A 79 19.92 7.72 -11.65
N ALA A 80 19.92 9.01 -11.96
CA ALA A 80 20.87 9.97 -11.39
C ALA A 80 20.44 10.38 -9.98
N THR A 81 21.15 9.88 -8.97
CA THR A 81 20.97 10.28 -7.57
C THR A 81 21.57 11.65 -7.30
N PHE A 82 20.78 12.54 -6.69
CA PHE A 82 21.32 13.56 -5.78
C PHE A 82 21.33 12.97 -4.35
N ARG A 83 21.67 13.77 -3.33
CA ARG A 83 21.88 13.31 -1.94
C ARG A 83 21.61 14.41 -0.92
N LEU A 84 20.75 14.12 0.07
CA LEU A 84 20.83 14.49 1.50
C LEU A 84 19.92 13.54 2.34
N ASP A 85 20.41 13.17 3.52
CA ASP A 85 19.81 12.70 4.79
C ASP A 85 18.39 12.02 4.86
N ASP A 86 18.01 11.31 5.93
CA ASP A 86 18.53 10.01 6.40
C ASP A 86 17.57 9.42 7.48
N PHE A 87 16.86 8.30 7.22
CA PHE A 87 16.02 7.63 8.25
C PHE A 87 15.59 6.16 7.97
N TYR A 88 15.61 5.30 8.99
CA TYR A 88 15.05 3.92 8.99
C TYR A 88 14.72 3.38 10.40
N ASP A 89 14.50 2.06 10.48
CA ASP A 89 14.09 1.18 11.61
C ASP A 89 12.59 1.26 11.98
N ASP A 90 11.82 0.17 12.10
CA ASP A 90 12.14 -1.28 12.14
C ASP A 90 11.08 -2.10 11.36
N LEU A 91 11.41 -3.35 10.98
CA LEU A 91 10.42 -4.40 10.64
C LEU A 91 10.49 -5.63 11.57
N ASN A 92 10.91 -5.36 12.82
CA ASN A 92 10.96 -6.22 14.00
C ASN A 92 12.07 -7.28 14.01
N VAL A 93 13.31 -6.89 13.66
CA VAL A 93 14.48 -7.80 13.57
C VAL A 93 15.59 -7.46 14.59
N LYS A 94 15.21 -7.17 15.84
CA LYS A 94 16.12 -7.07 17.02
C LYS A 94 17.37 -6.22 16.80
N HIS A 95 17.19 -4.95 16.46
CA HIS A 95 18.29 -4.02 16.31
C HIS A 95 19.06 -3.87 17.65
N ARG A 96 20.34 -4.25 17.63
CA ARG A 96 21.19 -4.26 18.83
C ARG A 96 21.90 -2.91 19.00
N ASN A 97 21.27 -1.98 19.72
CA ASN A 97 21.88 -0.80 20.34
C ASN A 97 23.13 -0.29 19.60
N VAL A 98 22.89 0.33 18.44
CA VAL A 98 23.92 1.01 17.66
C VAL A 98 24.43 2.20 18.45
N LYS A 99 25.57 2.02 19.13
CA LYS A 99 26.27 3.15 19.78
C LYS A 99 26.86 4.07 18.71
N GLU A 100 26.56 5.36 18.85
CA GLU A 100 27.27 6.54 18.32
C GLU A 100 28.28 6.23 17.19
N ARG A 101 27.79 6.24 15.95
CA ARG A 101 28.59 6.05 14.73
C ARG A 101 29.02 7.40 14.13
N GLY A 102 29.97 7.33 13.19
CA GLY A 102 30.32 8.48 12.36
C GLY A 102 29.25 8.74 11.29
N LEU A 103 29.09 10.02 10.91
CA LEU A 103 28.10 10.50 9.95
C LEU A 103 28.09 9.70 8.63
N GLU A 104 29.28 9.43 8.07
CA GLU A 104 29.46 8.66 6.83
C GLU A 104 28.81 7.25 6.87
N SER A 105 28.68 6.64 8.05
CA SER A 105 28.06 5.32 8.20
C SER A 105 26.53 5.36 8.15
N HIS A 106 25.90 6.50 8.42
CA HIS A 106 24.45 6.65 8.32
C HIS A 106 24.04 6.90 6.85
N GLU A 107 24.73 7.82 6.17
CA GLU A 107 24.40 8.21 4.78
C GLU A 107 24.36 6.99 3.83
N ILE A 108 25.30 6.05 4.01
CA ILE A 108 25.42 4.80 3.25
C ILE A 108 24.26 3.83 3.53
N VAL A 109 23.84 3.70 4.79
CA VAL A 109 22.74 2.83 5.25
C VAL A 109 21.44 3.34 4.63
N ASN A 110 21.16 4.63 4.82
CA ASN A 110 19.96 5.29 4.35
C ASN A 110 19.89 5.42 2.80
N GLU A 111 21.01 5.48 2.09
CA GLU A 111 21.08 5.43 0.62
C GLU A 111 20.57 4.09 0.06
N ILE A 112 20.94 2.97 0.67
CA ILE A 112 20.43 1.64 0.32
C ILE A 112 18.95 1.51 0.65
N GLU A 113 18.57 2.01 1.81
CA GLU A 113 17.22 1.93 2.34
C GLU A 113 16.20 2.72 1.54
N ARG A 114 16.53 3.95 1.11
CA ARG A 114 15.77 4.69 0.09
C ARG A 114 15.66 3.90 -1.21
N ALA A 115 16.75 3.29 -1.69
CA ALA A 115 16.71 2.47 -2.90
C ALA A 115 15.80 1.23 -2.75
N ILE A 116 15.72 0.63 -1.56
CA ILE A 116 14.78 -0.45 -1.22
C ILE A 116 13.34 0.08 -1.21
N GLN A 117 13.09 1.19 -0.50
CA GLN A 117 11.77 1.85 -0.43
C GLN A 117 11.19 2.08 -1.83
N TYR A 118 12.05 2.50 -2.76
CA TYR A 118 11.65 2.94 -4.08
C TYR A 118 11.83 1.89 -5.19
N GLY A 119 12.00 0.62 -4.81
CA GLY A 119 12.03 -0.53 -5.72
C GLY A 119 13.31 -0.69 -6.53
N ASN A 120 14.32 0.16 -6.30
CA ASN A 120 15.61 0.14 -6.97
C ASN A 120 16.57 -0.89 -6.33
N LEU A 121 16.09 -2.13 -6.23
CA LEU A 121 16.78 -3.25 -5.57
C LEU A 121 18.08 -3.62 -6.31
N ALA A 122 18.17 -3.34 -7.61
CA ALA A 122 19.40 -3.47 -8.38
C ALA A 122 20.50 -2.52 -7.89
N TYR A 123 20.17 -1.24 -7.63
CA TYR A 123 21.09 -0.28 -7.05
C TYR A 123 21.45 -0.64 -5.60
N ALA A 124 20.48 -1.02 -4.78
CA ALA A 124 20.74 -1.48 -3.40
C ALA A 124 21.74 -2.65 -3.36
N ARG A 125 21.58 -3.65 -4.24
CA ARG A 125 22.54 -4.76 -4.42
C ARG A 125 23.92 -4.27 -4.89
N GLN A 126 23.98 -3.37 -5.87
CA GLN A 126 25.24 -2.80 -6.37
C GLN A 126 25.98 -2.04 -5.26
N LYS A 127 25.26 -1.25 -4.47
CA LYS A 127 25.82 -0.48 -3.35
C LYS A 127 26.30 -1.40 -2.22
N MET A 128 25.57 -2.46 -1.93
CA MET A 128 26.03 -3.51 -1.01
C MET A 128 27.33 -4.18 -1.49
N MET A 129 27.51 -4.42 -2.79
CA MET A 129 28.79 -4.93 -3.32
C MET A 129 29.92 -3.91 -3.17
N GLU A 130 29.66 -2.62 -3.36
CA GLU A 130 30.63 -1.54 -3.13
C GLU A 130 31.09 -1.50 -1.67
N ILE A 131 30.15 -1.48 -0.73
CA ILE A 131 30.39 -1.45 0.73
C ILE A 131 31.23 -2.65 1.18
N VAL A 132 30.88 -3.86 0.72
CA VAL A 132 31.59 -5.10 1.06
C VAL A 132 33.02 -5.09 0.50
N THR A 133 33.20 -4.62 -0.73
CA THR A 133 34.52 -4.54 -1.39
C THR A 133 35.42 -3.52 -0.70
N ASN A 134 34.87 -2.36 -0.34
CA ASN A 134 35.60 -1.23 0.24
C ASN A 134 35.64 -1.25 1.78
N GLN A 135 35.01 -2.23 2.43
CA GLN A 135 34.92 -2.39 3.89
C GLN A 135 34.32 -1.17 4.63
N MET A 136 33.32 -0.54 4.03
CA MET A 136 32.79 0.77 4.48
C MET A 136 31.88 0.69 5.72
N LEU A 137 31.35 -0.50 6.03
CA LEU A 137 30.48 -0.75 7.19
C LEU A 137 30.93 -2.00 7.96
N SER A 138 30.45 -2.17 9.19
CA SER A 138 30.80 -3.34 10.00
C SER A 138 30.10 -4.61 9.51
N ALA A 139 30.68 -5.78 9.76
CA ALA A 139 30.10 -7.06 9.32
C ALA A 139 28.65 -7.29 9.84
N PRO A 140 28.27 -6.93 11.09
CA PRO A 140 26.87 -6.90 11.51
C PRO A 140 25.94 -6.05 10.63
N ASP A 141 26.39 -4.86 10.20
CA ASP A 141 25.57 -3.94 9.38
C ASP A 141 25.40 -4.46 7.96
N ILE A 142 26.46 -5.03 7.39
CA ILE A 142 26.42 -5.73 6.11
C ILE A 142 25.42 -6.91 6.15
N ILE A 143 25.33 -7.62 7.28
CA ILE A 143 24.36 -8.70 7.46
C ILE A 143 22.94 -8.13 7.57
N ALA A 144 22.73 -7.04 8.32
CA ALA A 144 21.43 -6.37 8.46
C ALA A 144 20.89 -5.86 7.12
N LEU A 145 21.67 -5.04 6.40
CA LEU A 145 21.31 -4.51 5.08
C LEU A 145 21.10 -5.62 4.03
N SER A 146 21.93 -6.66 4.04
CA SER A 146 21.75 -7.81 3.12
C SER A 146 20.46 -8.59 3.42
N THR A 147 20.07 -8.68 4.70
CA THR A 147 18.80 -9.27 5.13
C THR A 147 17.64 -8.41 4.65
N LEU A 148 17.72 -7.09 4.87
CA LEU A 148 16.70 -6.12 4.48
C LEU A 148 16.41 -6.11 2.98
N VAL A 149 17.45 -6.11 2.12
CA VAL A 149 17.29 -6.24 0.65
C VAL A 149 16.56 -7.55 0.30
N SER A 150 16.96 -8.66 0.93
CA SER A 150 16.39 -9.99 0.66
C SER A 150 14.94 -10.11 1.14
N GLU A 151 14.60 -9.49 2.27
CA GLU A 151 13.24 -9.47 2.81
C GLU A 151 12.32 -8.55 2.02
N ALA A 152 12.81 -7.38 1.58
CA ALA A 152 12.06 -6.52 0.68
C ALA A 152 11.72 -7.24 -0.65
N GLU A 153 12.67 -7.98 -1.23
CA GLU A 153 12.43 -8.81 -2.41
C GLU A 153 11.39 -9.92 -2.18
N ALA A 154 11.42 -10.58 -1.01
CA ALA A 154 10.50 -11.67 -0.68
C ALA A 154 9.09 -11.20 -0.30
N GLN A 155 8.98 -10.04 0.36
CA GLN A 155 7.70 -9.49 0.83
C GLN A 155 7.01 -8.62 -0.23
N ASN A 156 7.77 -8.07 -1.20
CA ASN A 156 7.27 -7.29 -2.32
C ASN A 156 6.04 -7.95 -3.02
N PRO A 157 4.90 -7.22 -3.17
CA PRO A 157 3.72 -7.69 -3.88
C PRO A 157 3.73 -7.39 -5.39
N ILE A 158 4.64 -6.55 -5.88
CA ILE A 158 4.74 -6.17 -7.30
C ILE A 158 5.53 -7.24 -8.06
N ALA A 159 4.85 -8.02 -8.90
CA ALA A 159 5.44 -9.09 -9.69
C ALA A 159 6.60 -8.57 -10.56
N ASN A 160 7.73 -9.28 -10.58
CA ASN A 160 8.95 -8.95 -11.34
C ASN A 160 9.33 -7.45 -11.25
N ILE A 161 9.47 -6.92 -10.04
CA ILE A 161 9.91 -5.53 -9.76
C ILE A 161 11.25 -5.20 -10.44
N SER A 162 12.14 -6.18 -10.65
CA SER A 162 13.40 -6.04 -11.39
C SER A 162 13.25 -5.71 -12.88
N LEU A 163 12.03 -5.81 -13.42
CA LEU A 163 11.68 -5.39 -14.79
C LEU A 163 10.92 -4.05 -14.83
N CYS A 164 10.73 -3.38 -13.68
CA CYS A 164 10.07 -2.09 -13.62
C CYS A 164 10.99 -0.94 -14.06
N ASN A 165 10.39 0.05 -14.69
CA ASN A 165 10.97 1.37 -14.88
C ASN A 165 9.94 2.40 -14.37
N VAL A 166 10.38 3.27 -13.46
CA VAL A 166 9.53 4.22 -12.72
C VAL A 166 8.92 5.26 -13.67
N ASP A 167 9.69 5.75 -14.65
CA ASP A 167 9.26 6.74 -15.63
C ASP A 167 8.17 6.23 -16.59
N GLU A 168 7.94 4.92 -16.66
CA GLU A 168 6.82 4.37 -17.44
C GLU A 168 5.46 4.80 -16.89
N SER A 169 5.36 5.24 -15.63
CA SER A 169 4.16 5.86 -15.05
C SER A 169 3.75 7.15 -15.78
N VAL A 170 4.73 7.96 -16.20
CA VAL A 170 4.49 9.17 -17.04
C VAL A 170 4.02 8.77 -18.45
N SER A 171 4.59 7.69 -19.00
CA SER A 171 4.17 7.13 -20.30
C SER A 171 2.76 6.52 -20.26
N PHE A 172 2.41 5.85 -19.16
CA PHE A 172 1.08 5.28 -18.91
C PHE A 172 -0.03 6.34 -18.94
N ILE A 173 0.21 7.53 -18.38
CA ILE A 173 -0.76 8.63 -18.45
C ILE A 173 -0.98 9.12 -19.88
N LYS A 174 0.08 9.26 -20.68
CA LYS A 174 -0.04 9.60 -22.10
C LYS A 174 -0.77 8.51 -22.89
N GLU A 175 -0.49 7.23 -22.64
CA GLU A 175 -1.17 6.08 -23.25
C GLU A 175 -2.67 6.02 -22.92
N LYS A 176 -3.08 6.55 -21.77
CA LYS A 176 -4.49 6.66 -21.36
C LYS A 176 -5.21 7.91 -21.90
N GLY A 177 -4.53 8.73 -22.71
CA GLY A 177 -5.06 9.98 -23.27
C GLY A 177 -4.86 11.22 -22.39
N GLY A 178 -4.05 11.11 -21.34
CA GLY A 178 -3.63 12.24 -20.52
C GLY A 178 -2.60 13.12 -21.21
N LYS A 179 -2.28 14.25 -20.57
CA LYS A 179 -1.24 15.17 -21.03
C LYS A 179 -0.18 15.35 -19.96
N VAL A 180 1.04 15.60 -20.41
CA VAL A 180 2.18 16.00 -19.59
C VAL A 180 2.76 17.25 -20.26
N VAL A 181 3.29 18.19 -19.48
CA VAL A 181 4.07 19.30 -20.04
C VAL A 181 5.24 18.73 -20.84
N MET A 182 5.59 19.36 -21.97
CA MET A 182 6.68 18.92 -22.85
C MET A 182 7.79 19.95 -22.87
N ASN A 183 9.03 19.48 -22.78
CA ASN A 183 10.24 20.25 -23.07
C ASN A 183 10.63 20.03 -24.56
N GLU A 184 11.65 20.72 -25.07
CA GLU A 184 12.02 20.72 -26.50
C GLU A 184 12.22 19.33 -27.14
N LYS A 185 12.50 18.29 -26.34
CA LYS A 185 12.95 16.96 -26.80
C LYS A 185 12.37 15.78 -26.01
N ALA A 186 11.64 16.02 -24.92
CA ALA A 186 11.22 15.01 -23.96
C ALA A 186 10.02 15.50 -23.13
N ASP A 187 9.50 14.65 -22.25
CA ASP A 187 8.59 15.07 -21.19
C ASP A 187 9.24 16.20 -20.36
N GLY A 188 8.43 17.16 -19.93
CA GLY A 188 8.83 18.31 -19.12
C GLY A 188 8.80 18.04 -17.61
N ILE A 189 8.59 16.79 -17.20
CA ILE A 189 8.74 16.30 -15.83
C ILE A 189 9.54 14.99 -15.80
N MET A 190 10.07 14.64 -14.64
CA MET A 190 10.54 13.28 -14.31
C MET A 190 10.04 12.90 -12.92
N ILE A 191 9.98 11.59 -12.62
CA ILE A 191 9.88 11.13 -11.23
C ILE A 191 11.31 11.14 -10.68
N ALA A 192 11.49 11.71 -9.49
CA ALA A 192 12.80 11.91 -8.89
C ALA A 192 12.75 11.61 -7.39
N ASP A 193 13.86 11.13 -6.85
CA ASP A 193 14.01 10.95 -5.41
C ASP A 193 14.58 12.25 -4.85
N PHE A 194 13.80 12.96 -4.03
CA PHE A 194 14.14 14.26 -3.43
C PHE A 194 14.74 14.09 -2.04
N ASP A 195 15.71 14.97 -1.77
CA ASP A 195 16.63 14.91 -0.67
C ASP A 195 16.24 15.81 0.51
N PHE A 196 16.61 15.42 1.73
CA PHE A 196 16.35 16.16 2.96
C PHE A 196 17.20 17.42 3.05
N ASP A 197 16.66 18.60 2.71
CA ASP A 197 17.34 19.86 3.02
C ASP A 197 17.48 19.97 4.56
N GLN A 198 18.71 19.85 5.07
CA GLN A 198 19.03 19.93 6.51
C GLN A 198 18.58 21.25 7.16
N SER A 199 18.28 22.30 6.38
CA SER A 199 17.72 23.57 6.88
C SER A 199 16.19 23.60 6.97
N GLN A 200 15.48 22.65 6.34
CA GLN A 200 14.01 22.54 6.31
C GLN A 200 13.50 21.24 6.99
N ALA A 201 14.36 20.22 7.14
CA ALA A 201 14.02 18.87 7.59
C ALA A 201 13.01 18.09 6.71
N ASP A 202 12.82 18.55 5.46
CA ASP A 202 11.83 18.04 4.53
C ASP A 202 12.41 16.92 3.66
N GLY A 203 12.60 15.74 4.26
CA GLY A 203 13.02 14.51 3.58
C GLY A 203 11.93 13.90 2.70
N ARG A 204 11.48 14.66 1.69
CA ARG A 204 10.27 14.39 0.91
C ARG A 204 10.33 13.08 0.10
N GLY A 205 11.53 12.58 -0.22
CA GLY A 205 11.68 11.28 -0.89
C GLY A 205 11.15 11.31 -2.33
N ARG A 206 10.57 10.21 -2.82
CA ARG A 206 10.10 10.14 -4.22
C ARG A 206 8.98 11.15 -4.52
N GLY A 207 9.34 12.15 -5.31
CA GLY A 207 8.52 13.26 -5.78
C GLY A 207 8.42 13.31 -7.32
N VAL A 208 7.94 14.44 -7.84
CA VAL A 208 7.92 14.78 -9.28
C VAL A 208 8.68 16.08 -9.49
N ALA A 209 9.66 16.12 -10.40
CA ALA A 209 10.43 17.33 -10.72
C ALA A 209 10.01 17.94 -12.06
N VAL A 210 9.96 19.28 -12.18
CA VAL A 210 9.84 19.94 -13.49
C VAL A 210 11.20 20.11 -14.18
N LEU A 211 11.26 19.82 -15.48
CA LEU A 211 12.49 19.88 -16.28
C LEU A 211 12.66 21.22 -17.04
N GLN A 212 11.80 22.20 -16.75
CA GLN A 212 11.79 23.54 -17.31
C GLN A 212 11.19 24.55 -16.31
N GLU A 213 11.31 25.85 -16.61
CA GLU A 213 10.60 26.91 -15.90
C GLU A 213 9.10 26.86 -16.23
N MET A 214 8.26 27.00 -15.21
CA MET A 214 6.79 27.02 -15.31
C MET A 214 6.25 28.33 -14.73
N LYS A 215 5.29 28.97 -15.38
CA LYS A 215 4.63 30.18 -14.88
C LYS A 215 3.37 29.81 -14.11
N SER A 216 2.88 30.76 -13.31
CA SER A 216 1.61 30.61 -12.57
C SER A 216 0.48 30.11 -13.46
N ASP A 217 -0.23 29.08 -12.99
CA ASP A 217 -1.31 28.37 -13.67
C ASP A 217 -0.94 27.62 -14.99
N ASP A 218 0.35 27.53 -15.39
CA ASP A 218 0.77 26.63 -16.48
C ASP A 218 0.44 25.16 -16.12
N VAL A 219 -0.08 24.40 -17.09
CA VAL A 219 -0.47 22.98 -16.89
C VAL A 219 0.76 22.07 -16.87
N ILE A 220 0.96 21.36 -15.76
CA ILE A 220 2.05 20.38 -15.58
C ILE A 220 1.58 19.00 -16.06
N VAL A 221 0.40 18.55 -15.64
CA VAL A 221 -0.16 17.24 -16.02
C VAL A 221 -1.69 17.26 -16.04
N GLU A 222 -2.28 16.52 -16.98
CA GLU A 222 -3.69 16.13 -17.00
C GLU A 222 -3.81 14.60 -16.91
N VAL A 223 -4.36 14.08 -15.82
CA VAL A 223 -4.51 12.65 -15.55
C VAL A 223 -5.97 12.21 -15.71
N PRO A 224 -6.32 11.44 -16.75
CA PRO A 224 -7.72 11.11 -17.06
C PRO A 224 -8.25 10.00 -16.15
N ALA A 225 -9.55 10.01 -15.87
CA ALA A 225 -10.18 9.00 -14.99
C ALA A 225 -10.13 7.54 -15.50
N SER A 226 -9.65 7.32 -16.72
CA SER A 226 -9.34 6.01 -17.33
C SER A 226 -8.01 5.40 -16.88
N SER A 227 -7.11 6.16 -16.24
CA SER A 227 -5.85 5.67 -15.68
C SER A 227 -5.94 5.31 -14.19
N PHE A 228 -6.93 5.84 -13.47
CA PHE A 228 -7.06 5.70 -12.02
C PHE A 228 -7.19 4.24 -11.57
N LEU A 229 -6.64 3.93 -10.40
CA LEU A 229 -6.90 2.67 -9.69
C LEU A 229 -7.85 2.97 -8.52
N SER A 230 -9.04 2.37 -8.56
CA SER A 230 -10.16 2.68 -7.66
C SER A 230 -11.07 1.47 -7.46
N ILE A 231 -11.92 1.49 -6.43
CA ILE A 231 -13.02 0.52 -6.29
C ILE A 231 -13.87 0.38 -7.56
N TRP A 232 -14.01 1.46 -8.34
CA TRP A 232 -14.81 1.46 -9.57
C TRP A 232 -14.11 0.85 -10.78
N SER A 233 -12.79 0.61 -10.69
CA SER A 233 -11.99 -0.09 -11.71
C SER A 233 -12.15 -1.62 -11.62
N VAL A 234 -12.68 -2.14 -10.50
CA VAL A 234 -12.97 -3.58 -10.30
C VAL A 234 -13.89 -4.16 -11.38
N LYS A 235 -14.81 -3.37 -11.93
CA LYS A 235 -15.72 -3.77 -13.02
C LYS A 235 -14.98 -4.22 -14.30
N ASP A 236 -13.77 -3.72 -14.50
CA ASP A 236 -12.94 -3.97 -15.69
C ASP A 236 -12.00 -5.18 -15.48
N VAL A 237 -12.04 -5.80 -14.29
CA VAL A 237 -11.29 -7.01 -13.90
C VAL A 237 -12.30 -8.15 -13.67
N PRO A 238 -12.57 -9.03 -14.65
CA PRO A 238 -13.74 -9.93 -14.66
C PRO A 238 -13.88 -10.83 -13.42
N GLU A 239 -12.77 -11.36 -12.92
CA GLU A 239 -12.71 -12.23 -11.75
C GLU A 239 -13.12 -11.50 -10.45
N LEU A 240 -12.60 -10.29 -10.23
CA LEU A 240 -13.00 -9.46 -9.09
C LEU A 240 -14.41 -8.88 -9.26
N SER A 241 -14.79 -8.46 -10.48
CA SER A 241 -16.14 -7.95 -10.77
C SER A 241 -17.24 -8.96 -10.46
N LYS A 242 -16.97 -10.27 -10.61
CA LYS A 242 -17.90 -11.30 -10.15
C LYS A 242 -17.93 -11.37 -8.62
N ILE A 243 -16.76 -11.49 -7.99
CA ILE A 243 -16.63 -11.69 -6.54
C ILE A 243 -17.25 -10.53 -5.76
N PHE A 244 -17.01 -9.28 -6.15
CA PHE A 244 -17.58 -8.09 -5.51
C PHE A 244 -19.10 -7.95 -5.74
N GLY A 245 -19.66 -8.62 -6.76
CA GLY A 245 -21.12 -8.73 -6.95
C GLY A 245 -21.79 -9.72 -5.98
N GLU A 246 -21.04 -10.73 -5.54
CA GLU A 246 -21.45 -11.71 -4.53
C GLU A 246 -21.18 -11.18 -3.10
N GLU A 247 -19.98 -10.65 -2.85
CA GLU A 247 -19.45 -10.26 -1.54
C GLU A 247 -19.72 -8.79 -1.19
N LYS A 248 -20.99 -8.47 -0.98
CA LYS A 248 -21.50 -7.10 -0.75
C LYS A 248 -21.07 -6.44 0.57
N SER A 249 -20.28 -7.12 1.39
CA SER A 249 -19.67 -6.60 2.62
C SER A 249 -18.31 -5.93 2.40
N ILE A 250 -17.72 -6.05 1.20
CA ILE A 250 -16.46 -5.36 0.87
C ILE A 250 -16.74 -3.86 0.67
N ASP A 251 -16.19 -3.04 1.56
CA ASP A 251 -16.26 -1.57 1.47
C ASP A 251 -15.32 -1.00 0.38
N SER A 252 -15.44 0.31 0.09
CA SER A 252 -14.66 0.95 -0.98
C SER A 252 -13.16 1.05 -0.68
N PHE A 253 -12.74 1.00 0.58
CA PHE A 253 -11.34 1.11 1.01
C PHE A 253 -10.67 -0.28 1.00
N THR A 254 -11.24 -1.26 1.70
CA THR A 254 -10.83 -2.67 1.64
C THR A 254 -10.84 -3.18 0.19
N GLY A 255 -11.85 -2.79 -0.59
CA GLY A 255 -11.97 -3.18 -1.99
C GLY A 255 -10.90 -2.60 -2.92
N LEU A 256 -10.39 -1.38 -2.64
CA LEU A 256 -9.22 -0.85 -3.34
C LEU A 256 -7.95 -1.61 -2.96
N MET A 257 -7.74 -1.92 -1.68
CA MET A 257 -6.58 -2.69 -1.21
C MET A 257 -6.54 -4.09 -1.86
N ILE A 258 -7.70 -4.75 -2.00
CA ILE A 258 -7.84 -6.03 -2.73
C ILE A 258 -7.43 -5.86 -4.20
N LEU A 259 -7.96 -4.86 -4.90
CA LEU A 259 -7.63 -4.61 -6.30
C LEU A 259 -6.14 -4.29 -6.49
N LEU A 260 -5.58 -3.46 -5.61
CA LEU A 260 -4.17 -3.07 -5.63
C LEU A 260 -3.24 -4.27 -5.54
N LEU A 261 -3.46 -5.19 -4.59
CA LEU A 261 -2.67 -6.42 -4.49
C LEU A 261 -2.88 -7.37 -5.66
N HIS A 262 -4.12 -7.54 -6.09
CA HIS A 262 -4.46 -8.43 -7.20
C HIS A 262 -3.76 -8.01 -8.50
N GLU A 263 -3.68 -6.71 -8.76
CA GLU A 263 -3.02 -6.15 -9.94
C GLU A 263 -1.50 -6.00 -9.77
N ALA A 264 -1.00 -5.70 -8.56
CA ALA A 264 0.44 -5.73 -8.27
C ALA A 264 1.05 -7.11 -8.54
N ASN A 265 0.35 -8.18 -8.17
CA ASN A 265 0.78 -9.57 -8.39
C ASN A 265 0.68 -10.04 -9.87
N LYS A 266 0.46 -9.14 -10.84
CA LYS A 266 0.33 -9.44 -12.27
C LYS A 266 1.24 -8.58 -13.15
N GLU A 267 2.17 -9.23 -13.85
CA GLU A 267 2.97 -8.60 -14.91
C GLU A 267 2.11 -8.08 -16.07
N THR A 268 0.98 -8.73 -16.32
CA THR A 268 0.01 -8.39 -17.38
C THR A 268 -1.04 -7.34 -16.96
N SER A 269 -0.90 -6.73 -15.77
CA SER A 269 -1.87 -5.74 -15.29
C SER A 269 -2.00 -4.55 -16.24
N ALA A 270 -3.24 -4.09 -16.45
CA ALA A 270 -3.52 -2.85 -17.17
C ALA A 270 -2.98 -1.59 -16.47
N TRP A 271 -2.49 -1.70 -15.23
CA TRP A 271 -1.83 -0.63 -14.47
C TRP A 271 -0.34 -0.89 -14.21
N ARG A 272 0.25 -1.95 -14.81
CA ARG A 272 1.63 -2.41 -14.56
C ARG A 272 2.68 -1.29 -14.46
N LYS A 273 2.65 -0.37 -15.42
CA LYS A 273 3.55 0.80 -15.51
C LYS A 273 3.41 1.79 -14.36
N TYR A 274 2.19 2.02 -13.90
CA TYR A 274 1.92 2.83 -12.71
C TYR A 274 2.35 2.09 -11.43
N LEU A 275 1.98 0.82 -11.30
CA LEU A 275 2.34 -0.02 -10.16
C LEU A 275 3.87 -0.09 -9.97
N CYS A 276 4.64 -0.07 -11.06
CA CYS A 276 6.10 0.05 -11.06
C CYS A 276 6.67 1.36 -10.48
N SER A 277 5.86 2.39 -10.27
CA SER A 277 6.27 3.66 -9.62
C SER A 277 5.91 3.73 -8.13
N LEU A 278 5.06 2.82 -7.63
CA LEU A 278 4.73 2.73 -6.21
C LEU A 278 5.94 2.26 -5.39
N PRO A 279 6.11 2.75 -4.15
CA PRO A 279 7.15 2.28 -3.24
C PRO A 279 6.81 0.89 -2.66
N LEU A 280 7.84 0.15 -2.27
CA LEU A 280 7.76 -1.19 -1.67
C LEU A 280 7.41 -1.18 -0.19
N TYR A 281 7.57 -0.04 0.49
CA TYR A 281 6.99 0.24 1.80
C TYR A 281 6.80 1.77 1.97
N MET A 282 6.02 2.16 2.98
CA MET A 282 5.94 3.56 3.45
C MET A 282 6.34 3.58 4.93
N PRO A 283 7.13 4.58 5.40
CA PRO A 283 7.60 4.68 6.78
C PRO A 283 6.49 5.21 7.72
N LEU A 284 5.37 4.49 7.77
CA LEU A 284 4.24 4.83 8.63
C LEU A 284 4.41 4.09 9.98
N PRO A 285 4.24 4.75 11.15
CA PRO A 285 4.50 4.14 12.46
C PRO A 285 3.83 2.79 12.74
N PHE A 286 2.70 2.46 12.11
CA PHE A 286 2.06 1.15 12.28
C PHE A 286 2.80 0.00 11.59
N MET A 287 3.69 0.29 10.66
CA MET A 287 4.61 -0.70 10.05
C MET A 287 5.81 -0.99 10.96
N TRP A 288 6.17 -0.05 11.86
CA TRP A 288 7.32 -0.17 12.77
C TRP A 288 7.05 -1.11 13.94
N SER A 289 8.12 -1.70 14.48
CA SER A 289 8.07 -2.44 15.75
C SER A 289 7.71 -1.52 16.92
N ASP A 290 7.23 -2.10 18.03
CA ASP A 290 7.02 -1.34 19.27
C ASP A 290 8.32 -0.90 19.97
N ALA A 291 9.49 -1.36 19.48
CA ALA A 291 10.80 -1.05 20.05
C ALA A 291 11.39 0.25 19.48
N ASP A 292 11.17 0.49 18.18
CA ASP A 292 11.94 1.49 17.43
C ASP A 292 11.09 2.74 17.07
N ILE A 293 9.82 2.79 17.50
CA ILE A 293 9.05 4.05 17.53
C ILE A 293 9.78 5.03 18.46
N PRO A 294 10.15 6.23 18.00
CA PRO A 294 10.76 7.24 18.85
C PRO A 294 9.96 7.48 20.13
N ALA A 295 10.64 7.52 21.28
CA ALA A 295 10.03 7.71 22.58
C ALA A 295 9.18 9.00 22.65
N ASP A 296 9.45 9.97 21.78
CA ASP A 296 8.74 11.25 21.65
C ASP A 296 7.38 11.08 20.98
N PHE A 297 7.31 10.27 19.91
CA PHE A 297 6.03 9.87 19.31
C PHE A 297 5.20 9.02 20.27
N MET A 298 5.85 8.17 21.08
CA MET A 298 5.18 7.41 22.16
C MET A 298 4.65 8.28 23.31
N ARG A 299 5.06 9.56 23.41
CA ARG A 299 4.48 10.54 24.36
C ARG A 299 3.31 11.35 23.76
N MET A 300 3.02 11.23 22.46
CA MET A 300 1.95 11.93 21.75
C MET A 300 0.68 11.05 21.69
N PRO A 301 -0.39 11.33 22.46
CA PRO A 301 -1.55 10.43 22.56
C PRO A 301 -2.24 10.19 21.21
N GLU A 302 -2.37 11.22 20.39
CA GLU A 302 -2.93 11.17 19.04
C GLU A 302 -2.14 10.24 18.12
N VAL A 303 -0.80 10.34 18.11
CA VAL A 303 0.06 9.49 17.29
C VAL A 303 -0.09 8.02 17.70
N VAL A 304 -0.09 7.77 19.01
CA VAL A 304 -0.23 6.42 19.59
C VAL A 304 -1.60 5.82 19.34
N GLU A 305 -2.69 6.61 19.34
CA GLU A 305 -4.05 6.12 19.12
C GLU A 305 -4.34 5.85 17.64
N GLU A 306 -3.95 6.75 16.74
CA GLU A 306 -4.05 6.52 15.29
C GLU A 306 -3.24 5.29 14.85
N ARG A 307 -2.04 5.07 15.40
CA ARG A 307 -1.26 3.84 15.16
C ARG A 307 -2.04 2.58 15.56
N LYS A 308 -2.71 2.59 16.72
CA LYS A 308 -3.59 1.47 17.12
C LYS A 308 -4.75 1.29 16.15
N MET A 309 -5.36 2.37 15.65
CA MET A 309 -6.44 2.28 14.69
C MET A 309 -5.98 1.64 13.36
N LEU A 310 -4.78 1.96 12.87
CA LEU A 310 -4.19 1.33 11.68
C LEU A 310 -3.85 -0.15 11.90
N LEU A 311 -3.30 -0.51 13.07
CA LEU A 311 -3.06 -1.91 13.47
C LEU A 311 -4.38 -2.71 13.61
N GLU A 312 -5.40 -2.12 14.23
CA GLU A 312 -6.72 -2.74 14.38
C GLU A 312 -7.39 -2.90 13.00
N TYR A 313 -7.35 -1.88 12.14
CA TYR A 313 -7.86 -1.96 10.78
C TYR A 313 -7.19 -3.08 9.99
N THR A 314 -5.85 -3.15 10.02
CA THR A 314 -5.06 -4.20 9.34
C THR A 314 -5.49 -5.59 9.79
N SER A 315 -5.61 -5.80 11.10
CA SER A 315 -6.01 -7.10 11.67
C SER A 315 -7.46 -7.44 11.36
N LEU A 316 -8.38 -6.49 11.57
CA LEU A 316 -9.82 -6.68 11.39
C LEU A 316 -10.15 -6.99 9.93
N SER A 317 -9.75 -6.13 8.99
CA SER A 317 -10.02 -6.31 7.55
C SER A 317 -9.40 -7.60 6.99
N TYR A 318 -8.20 -7.98 7.43
CA TYR A 318 -7.58 -9.24 7.04
C TYR A 318 -8.41 -10.44 7.52
N ASN A 319 -8.76 -10.47 8.81
CA ASN A 319 -9.43 -11.62 9.41
C ASN A 319 -10.92 -11.71 9.02
N SER A 320 -11.61 -10.58 8.78
CA SER A 320 -13.03 -10.53 8.42
C SER A 320 -13.30 -10.67 6.92
N THR A 321 -12.35 -10.26 6.07
CA THR A 321 -12.55 -10.18 4.61
C THR A 321 -11.54 -11.04 3.86
N ILE A 322 -10.24 -10.84 4.06
CA ILE A 322 -9.22 -11.52 3.23
C ILE A 322 -9.12 -13.02 3.53
N ALA A 323 -9.09 -13.44 4.80
CA ALA A 323 -9.02 -14.86 5.13
C ALA A 323 -10.25 -15.67 4.61
N PRO A 324 -11.50 -15.20 4.75
CA PRO A 324 -12.65 -15.81 4.06
C PRO A 324 -12.54 -15.85 2.53
N LEU A 325 -12.02 -14.78 1.90
CA LEU A 325 -11.84 -14.73 0.44
C LEU A 325 -10.79 -15.74 -0.06
N ILE A 326 -9.66 -15.90 0.64
CA ILE A 326 -8.64 -16.93 0.35
C ILE A 326 -9.27 -18.33 0.40
N LEU A 327 -10.08 -18.62 1.42
CA LEU A 327 -10.74 -19.93 1.57
C LEU A 327 -11.83 -20.20 0.51
N LYS A 328 -12.53 -19.15 0.04
CA LYS A 328 -13.66 -19.29 -0.88
C LYS A 328 -13.28 -19.17 -2.36
N TYR A 329 -12.24 -18.41 -2.68
CA TYR A 329 -11.77 -18.19 -4.06
C TYR A 329 -10.22 -18.28 -4.15
N PRO A 330 -9.58 -19.38 -3.72
CA PRO A 330 -8.11 -19.49 -3.64
C PRO A 330 -7.38 -19.32 -4.97
N GLN A 331 -8.07 -19.53 -6.10
CA GLN A 331 -7.55 -19.28 -7.45
C GLN A 331 -7.47 -17.79 -7.84
N VAL A 332 -8.14 -16.90 -7.09
CA VAL A 332 -8.09 -15.43 -7.25
C VAL A 332 -7.31 -14.79 -6.10
N PHE A 333 -7.37 -15.39 -4.91
CA PHE A 333 -6.62 -14.96 -3.73
C PHE A 333 -5.67 -16.08 -3.21
N PRO A 334 -4.53 -16.33 -3.87
CA PRO A 334 -3.51 -17.23 -3.34
C PRO A 334 -2.90 -16.70 -2.04
N GLU A 335 -2.74 -17.56 -1.03
CA GLU A 335 -2.28 -17.17 0.31
C GLU A 335 -0.88 -16.52 0.32
N ASP A 336 0.02 -16.96 -0.57
CA ASP A 336 1.36 -16.39 -0.78
C ASP A 336 1.35 -14.95 -1.34
N ARG A 337 0.24 -14.55 -1.94
CA ARG A 337 0.04 -13.22 -2.56
C ARG A 337 -0.75 -12.26 -1.68
N PHE A 338 -1.59 -12.81 -0.80
CA PHE A 338 -2.44 -12.07 0.12
C PHE A 338 -2.05 -12.31 1.59
N THR A 339 -0.75 -12.32 1.88
CA THR A 339 -0.22 -12.43 3.26
C THR A 339 -0.47 -11.17 4.08
N LYS A 340 -0.37 -11.27 5.42
CA LYS A 340 -0.54 -10.12 6.34
C LYS A 340 0.41 -8.95 6.07
N SER A 341 1.66 -9.23 5.68
CA SER A 341 2.62 -8.18 5.31
C SER A 341 2.21 -7.47 4.01
N LYS A 342 1.86 -8.23 2.96
CA LYS A 342 1.35 -7.67 1.70
C LYS A 342 0.05 -6.87 1.91
N TRP A 343 -0.80 -7.30 2.84
CA TRP A 343 -1.99 -6.54 3.26
C TRP A 343 -1.65 -5.23 3.98
N ALA A 344 -0.65 -5.22 4.86
CA ALA A 344 -0.16 -4.00 5.51
C ALA A 344 0.49 -3.02 4.53
N TRP A 345 1.22 -3.51 3.51
CA TRP A 345 1.66 -2.69 2.37
C TRP A 345 0.49 -2.08 1.60
N ALA A 346 -0.54 -2.87 1.30
CA ALA A 346 -1.72 -2.37 0.60
C ALA A 346 -2.43 -1.27 1.39
N LEU A 347 -2.45 -1.39 2.73
CA LEU A 347 -2.97 -0.35 3.61
C LEU A 347 -2.10 0.90 3.55
N SER A 348 -0.77 0.74 3.67
CA SER A 348 0.14 1.89 3.72
C SER A 348 0.10 2.71 2.44
N ILE A 349 0.06 2.06 1.26
CA ILE A 349 -0.15 2.74 -0.03
C ILE A 349 -1.49 3.47 -0.08
N VAL A 350 -2.61 2.82 0.26
CA VAL A 350 -3.93 3.46 0.13
C VAL A 350 -4.11 4.60 1.12
N VAL A 351 -3.63 4.47 2.36
CA VAL A 351 -3.68 5.51 3.40
C VAL A 351 -2.89 6.76 3.00
N SER A 352 -1.68 6.59 2.43
CA SER A 352 -0.77 7.70 2.14
C SER A 352 -0.90 8.30 0.74
N ARG A 353 -1.26 7.50 -0.29
CA ARG A 353 -1.22 7.94 -1.70
C ARG A 353 -2.59 8.11 -2.35
N SER A 354 -3.69 7.69 -1.71
CA SER A 354 -5.02 7.88 -2.30
C SER A 354 -5.60 9.27 -2.00
N ILE A 355 -6.24 9.86 -3.01
CA ILE A 355 -7.04 11.07 -2.86
C ILE A 355 -8.52 10.70 -2.66
N ALA A 356 -9.24 11.50 -1.89
CA ALA A 356 -10.67 11.32 -1.68
C ALA A 356 -11.45 11.81 -2.91
N MET A 357 -12.09 10.89 -3.63
CA MET A 357 -12.93 11.25 -4.78
C MET A 357 -14.38 10.82 -4.56
N LYS A 358 -15.31 11.70 -4.93
CA LYS A 358 -16.74 11.41 -4.98
C LYS A 358 -17.18 11.22 -6.42
N ARG A 359 -17.95 10.15 -6.68
CA ARG A 359 -18.53 9.83 -7.99
C ARG A 359 -20.05 9.73 -7.90
N THR A 360 -20.73 10.62 -8.61
CA THR A 360 -22.20 10.74 -8.63
C THR A 360 -22.73 10.55 -10.06
N GLY A 361 -24.03 10.32 -10.23
CA GLY A 361 -24.66 10.07 -11.53
C GLY A 361 -25.25 8.67 -11.66
N GLY A 362 -25.38 8.16 -12.89
CA GLY A 362 -26.06 6.91 -13.19
C GLY A 362 -26.18 6.65 -14.70
N VAL A 363 -27.38 6.28 -15.16
CA VAL A 363 -27.64 5.78 -16.54
C VAL A 363 -27.25 6.79 -17.64
N LEU A 364 -27.29 8.10 -17.35
CA LEU A 364 -26.90 9.17 -18.30
C LEU A 364 -25.41 9.56 -18.21
N GLY A 365 -24.61 8.84 -17.44
CA GLY A 365 -23.20 9.12 -17.20
C GLY A 365 -22.90 9.42 -15.72
N TYR A 366 -21.61 9.55 -15.42
CA TYR A 366 -21.09 9.86 -14.09
C TYR A 366 -20.35 11.21 -14.11
N SER A 367 -20.50 11.96 -13.03
CA SER A 367 -19.70 13.15 -12.73
C SER A 367 -18.87 12.91 -11.47
N TRP A 368 -17.69 13.50 -11.44
CA TRP A 368 -16.76 13.38 -10.33
C TRP A 368 -16.54 14.73 -9.65
N SER A 369 -16.24 14.69 -8.35
CA SER A 369 -15.71 15.82 -7.59
C SER A 369 -14.67 15.31 -6.58
N LEU A 370 -13.65 16.11 -6.29
CA LEU A 370 -12.82 15.91 -5.10
C LEU A 370 -13.73 15.97 -3.85
N ALA A 371 -13.43 15.12 -2.88
CA ALA A 371 -14.04 15.16 -1.55
C ALA A 371 -13.05 15.77 -0.55
N ASP A 372 -13.52 16.10 0.66
CA ASP A 372 -12.61 16.49 1.74
C ASP A 372 -11.66 15.30 2.04
N PRO A 373 -10.32 15.49 2.06
CA PRO A 373 -9.36 14.40 2.28
C PRO A 373 -9.53 13.66 3.61
N GLU A 374 -10.17 14.28 4.61
CA GLU A 374 -10.36 13.73 5.96
C GLU A 374 -11.43 12.62 6.02
N VAL A 375 -12.24 12.46 4.97
CA VAL A 375 -13.14 11.29 4.85
C VAL A 375 -12.39 9.95 4.75
N LEU A 376 -11.07 9.99 4.51
CA LEU A 376 -10.17 8.84 4.47
C LEU A 376 -9.27 8.74 5.73
N ASP A 377 -9.49 9.55 6.75
CA ASP A 377 -8.77 9.42 8.02
C ASP A 377 -9.10 8.10 8.71
N VAL A 378 -8.12 7.52 9.40
CA VAL A 378 -8.21 6.13 9.89
C VAL A 378 -9.41 5.92 10.81
N ALA A 379 -9.80 6.89 11.64
CA ALA A 379 -10.98 6.80 12.49
C ALA A 379 -12.27 6.58 11.68
N ASN A 380 -12.46 7.34 10.59
CA ASN A 380 -13.62 7.26 9.70
C ASN A 380 -13.63 5.93 8.93
N VAL A 381 -12.46 5.52 8.43
CA VAL A 381 -12.27 4.27 7.67
C VAL A 381 -12.48 3.03 8.55
N LEU A 382 -12.02 3.07 9.81
CA LEU A 382 -12.21 2.02 10.81
C LEU A 382 -13.65 1.95 11.33
N GLU A 383 -14.34 3.08 11.50
CA GLU A 383 -15.79 3.08 11.79
C GLU A 383 -16.59 2.50 10.62
N ALA A 384 -16.24 2.85 9.37
CA ALA A 384 -16.91 2.31 8.18
C ALA A 384 -16.80 0.78 8.11
N LEU A 385 -15.60 0.23 8.33
CA LEU A 385 -15.35 -1.21 8.42
C LEU A 385 -16.12 -1.87 9.58
N LYS A 386 -16.06 -1.31 10.80
CA LYS A 386 -16.74 -1.85 12.00
C LYS A 386 -18.27 -1.81 11.90
N SER A 387 -18.82 -0.80 11.22
CA SER A 387 -20.27 -0.59 11.11
C SER A 387 -20.90 -1.20 9.86
N GLY A 388 -20.09 -1.60 8.86
CA GLY A 388 -20.55 -2.03 7.54
C GLY A 388 -21.20 -0.90 6.74
N LYS A 389 -20.83 0.36 6.98
CA LYS A 389 -21.45 1.55 6.37
C LYS A 389 -20.38 2.52 5.85
N SER A 390 -20.30 2.66 4.54
CA SER A 390 -19.51 3.67 3.84
C SER A 390 -20.40 4.52 2.92
N ASP A 391 -20.03 5.76 2.60
CA ASP A 391 -20.66 6.48 1.48
C ASP A 391 -20.21 5.79 0.19
N ALA A 392 -21.10 5.01 -0.43
CA ALA A 392 -20.81 4.29 -1.69
C ALA A 392 -20.48 5.21 -2.88
N HIS A 393 -20.67 6.53 -2.74
CA HIS A 393 -20.23 7.53 -3.71
C HIS A 393 -18.83 8.05 -3.45
N VAL A 394 -18.24 7.87 -2.26
CA VAL A 394 -16.89 8.34 -1.92
C VAL A 394 -15.95 7.13 -1.79
N ALA A 395 -14.77 7.24 -2.38
CA ALA A 395 -13.75 6.23 -2.28
C ALA A 395 -12.34 6.84 -2.24
N PRO A 396 -11.36 6.14 -1.64
CA PRO A 396 -9.98 6.37 -1.99
C PRO A 396 -9.77 6.08 -3.49
N VAL A 397 -8.98 6.92 -4.16
CA VAL A 397 -8.54 6.71 -5.53
C VAL A 397 -7.05 6.99 -5.64
N LEU A 398 -6.33 6.05 -6.24
CA LEU A 398 -4.94 6.22 -6.62
C LEU A 398 -4.87 6.83 -8.03
N VAL A 399 -4.20 7.98 -8.15
CA VAL A 399 -4.10 8.79 -9.37
C VAL A 399 -2.63 8.86 -9.80
N PRO A 400 -2.20 8.08 -10.82
CA PRO A 400 -0.79 7.96 -11.17
C PRO A 400 -0.11 9.31 -11.43
N VAL A 401 1.15 9.44 -11.00
CA VAL A 401 2.00 10.64 -11.08
C VAL A 401 1.56 11.76 -10.12
N VAL A 402 0.25 12.00 -9.93
CA VAL A 402 -0.24 12.94 -8.90
C VAL A 402 -0.06 12.35 -7.50
N ASP A 403 -0.20 11.03 -7.35
CA ASP A 403 0.08 10.30 -6.12
C ASP A 403 1.58 10.14 -5.80
N MET A 404 2.45 10.72 -6.64
CA MET A 404 3.89 10.89 -6.45
C MET A 404 4.27 12.37 -6.18
N MET A 405 3.31 13.28 -6.05
CA MET A 405 3.58 14.69 -5.71
C MET A 405 3.56 14.86 -4.19
N ASN A 406 4.65 15.34 -3.59
CA ASN A 406 4.76 15.47 -2.14
C ASN A 406 3.96 16.64 -1.58
N HIS A 407 3.92 16.75 -0.25
CA HIS A 407 3.18 17.80 0.44
C HIS A 407 3.88 19.16 0.35
N ASP A 408 3.12 20.22 0.11
CA ASP A 408 3.50 21.56 0.57
C ASP A 408 2.36 22.26 1.30
N SER A 409 2.70 22.95 2.39
CA SER A 409 1.77 23.68 3.25
C SER A 409 1.60 25.14 2.85
N ASN A 410 2.57 25.73 2.13
CA ASN A 410 2.47 27.10 1.66
C ASN A 410 1.64 27.18 0.38
N SER A 411 0.48 27.84 0.45
CA SER A 411 -0.45 27.98 -0.66
C SER A 411 0.08 28.77 -1.86
N SER A 412 1.17 29.55 -1.74
CA SER A 412 1.80 30.24 -2.88
C SER A 412 2.81 29.38 -3.66
N LEU A 413 3.34 28.32 -3.01
CA LEU A 413 4.32 27.38 -3.57
C LEU A 413 3.72 26.01 -3.92
N ALA A 414 2.60 25.63 -3.27
CA ALA A 414 1.86 24.42 -3.58
C ALA A 414 1.22 24.50 -4.98
N CYS A 415 1.46 23.48 -5.81
CA CYS A 415 0.84 23.35 -7.11
C CYS A 415 -0.66 23.07 -6.99
N LYS A 416 -1.45 23.67 -7.89
CA LYS A 416 -2.90 23.74 -7.77
C LYS A 416 -3.54 22.51 -8.40
N MET A 417 -3.92 21.53 -7.58
CA MET A 417 -4.73 20.39 -8.04
C MET A 417 -6.19 20.83 -8.30
N LYS A 418 -6.68 20.55 -9.50
CA LYS A 418 -8.01 20.90 -10.02
C LYS A 418 -8.62 19.67 -10.71
N GLN A 419 -9.92 19.71 -11.02
CA GLN A 419 -10.61 18.58 -11.66
C GLN A 419 -11.60 19.01 -12.74
N LYS A 420 -11.70 18.22 -13.81
CA LYS A 420 -12.72 18.33 -14.88
C LYS A 420 -13.94 17.44 -14.56
N THR A 421 -15.10 17.78 -15.11
CA THR A 421 -16.37 17.05 -14.88
C THR A 421 -16.35 15.57 -15.29
N ASP A 422 -15.49 15.20 -16.26
CA ASP A 422 -15.25 13.81 -16.69
C ASP A 422 -14.41 12.99 -15.69
N GLY A 423 -13.86 13.63 -14.67
CA GLY A 423 -13.02 13.03 -13.63
C GLY A 423 -11.55 13.38 -13.73
N THR A 424 -11.06 13.86 -14.87
CA THR A 424 -9.66 14.18 -15.13
C THR A 424 -9.10 15.15 -14.09
N ILE A 425 -8.04 14.76 -13.39
CA ILE A 425 -7.27 15.65 -12.52
C ILE A 425 -6.34 16.51 -13.39
N ILE A 426 -6.20 17.77 -13.04
CA ILE A 426 -5.21 18.70 -13.60
C ILE A 426 -4.33 19.16 -12.44
N VAL A 427 -3.02 19.17 -12.63
CA VAL A 427 -2.12 19.93 -11.75
C VAL A 427 -1.51 21.06 -12.56
N THR A 428 -1.65 22.29 -12.06
CA THR A 428 -1.00 23.48 -12.62
C THR A 428 0.04 24.01 -11.64
N ALA A 429 1.05 24.70 -12.15
CA ALA A 429 2.07 25.34 -11.31
C ALA A 429 1.45 26.33 -10.29
N ALA A 430 2.18 26.52 -9.20
CA ALA A 430 1.81 27.37 -8.06
C ALA A 430 1.74 28.86 -8.44
N ASP A 431 1.27 29.71 -7.51
CA ASP A 431 1.10 31.14 -7.81
C ASP A 431 2.43 31.88 -8.06
N GLU A 432 3.54 31.40 -7.49
CA GLU A 432 4.89 31.90 -7.76
C GLU A 432 5.57 31.25 -8.99
N GLY A 433 4.92 30.27 -9.63
CA GLY A 433 5.50 29.44 -10.68
C GLY A 433 6.40 28.32 -10.13
N LEU A 434 7.25 27.74 -10.99
CA LEU A 434 8.31 26.79 -10.62
C LEU A 434 9.57 27.03 -11.45
N GLN A 435 10.75 26.86 -10.85
CA GLN A 435 12.02 26.86 -11.59
C GLN A 435 12.36 25.44 -12.07
N ARG A 436 13.20 25.33 -13.10
CA ARG A 436 13.71 24.03 -13.56
C ARG A 436 14.44 23.30 -12.44
N GLY A 437 14.08 22.04 -12.23
CA GLY A 437 14.63 21.15 -11.19
C GLY A 437 13.82 21.16 -9.88
N TYR A 438 12.86 22.08 -9.71
CA TYR A 438 12.05 22.14 -8.49
C TYR A 438 10.96 21.07 -8.48
N GLU A 439 10.51 20.74 -7.28
CA GLU A 439 9.44 19.77 -7.05
C GLU A 439 8.06 20.32 -7.43
N VAL A 440 7.22 19.44 -7.96
CA VAL A 440 5.77 19.62 -8.09
C VAL A 440 5.12 19.10 -6.82
N ALA A 441 5.19 19.88 -5.74
CA ALA A 441 4.51 19.58 -4.49
C ALA A 441 3.07 20.12 -4.50
N ILE A 442 2.15 19.46 -3.79
CA ILE A 442 0.71 19.79 -3.73
C ILE A 442 0.23 19.83 -2.27
N ASN A 443 -0.84 20.58 -1.98
CA ASN A 443 -1.41 20.60 -0.64
C ASN A 443 -2.34 19.38 -0.40
N TYR A 444 -1.96 18.50 0.52
CA TYR A 444 -2.75 17.29 0.86
C TYR A 444 -4.02 17.62 1.67
N SER A 445 -3.90 18.50 2.65
CA SER A 445 -5.02 19.14 3.37
C SER A 445 -4.51 20.43 4.00
N PRO A 446 -5.29 21.53 3.99
CA PRO A 446 -4.93 22.79 4.66
C PRO A 446 -5.03 22.69 6.19
N LYS A 447 -5.39 21.53 6.75
CA LYS A 447 -5.52 21.29 8.20
C LYS A 447 -4.28 20.58 8.80
N LEU A 448 -3.27 20.26 7.99
CA LEU A 448 -2.03 19.59 8.43
C LEU A 448 -1.04 20.56 9.06
N CYS A 449 -0.49 20.17 10.21
CA CYS A 449 0.55 20.85 10.98
C CYS A 449 1.01 19.92 12.10
N GLY A 450 2.22 20.13 12.65
CA GLY A 450 2.78 19.29 13.71
C GLY A 450 2.87 17.82 13.32
N ASN A 451 2.45 16.93 14.23
CA ASN A 451 2.50 15.48 14.08
C ASN A 451 1.32 14.85 13.30
N LYS A 452 0.29 15.63 12.92
CA LYS A 452 -0.88 15.13 12.17
C LYS A 452 -0.56 14.34 10.89
N PRO A 453 0.50 14.63 10.08
CA PRO A 453 0.75 13.84 8.89
C PRO A 453 1.39 12.47 9.19
N LEU A 454 1.86 12.21 10.41
CA LEU A 454 2.81 11.13 10.70
C LEU A 454 2.23 9.73 10.46
N ASN A 455 1.05 9.41 11.00
CA ASN A 455 0.46 8.07 10.80
C ASN A 455 -0.06 7.82 9.39
N ARG A 456 -0.40 8.89 8.66
CA ARG A 456 -1.05 8.79 7.34
C ARG A 456 -0.06 8.93 6.17
N TRP A 457 1.00 9.71 6.31
CA TRP A 457 1.98 9.96 5.25
C TRP A 457 3.45 9.75 5.66
N GLY A 458 3.77 9.64 6.95
CA GLY A 458 5.12 9.29 7.43
C GLY A 458 6.07 10.48 7.65
N PHE A 459 5.54 11.71 7.69
CA PHE A 459 6.32 12.93 7.96
C PHE A 459 5.67 13.79 9.04
N VAL A 460 6.42 14.77 9.55
CA VAL A 460 5.95 15.79 10.49
C VAL A 460 6.10 17.18 9.86
N LEU A 461 5.32 18.14 10.33
CA LEU A 461 5.37 19.55 9.92
C LEU A 461 5.74 20.45 11.11
N PRO A 462 6.10 21.73 10.86
CA PRO A 462 6.19 22.74 11.90
C PRO A 462 4.93 22.75 12.82
N PRO A 463 5.08 23.08 14.13
CA PRO A 463 3.96 23.07 15.07
C PRO A 463 2.79 23.92 14.61
N CYS A 464 1.56 23.50 14.92
CA CYS A 464 0.37 24.27 14.59
C CYS A 464 0.41 25.67 15.24
N GLU A 465 -0.18 26.67 14.58
CA GLU A 465 -0.30 28.02 15.15
C GLU A 465 -0.90 27.98 16.56
N GLY A 466 -0.25 28.63 17.52
CA GLY A 466 -0.62 28.59 18.94
C GLY A 466 -0.05 27.44 19.77
N GLN A 467 0.51 26.38 19.16
CA GLN A 467 1.27 25.35 19.90
C GLN A 467 2.73 25.77 20.17
N ALA A 468 3.38 26.43 19.20
CA ALA A 468 4.79 26.82 19.30
C ALA A 468 5.11 27.67 20.56
N ALA A 469 4.22 28.61 20.91
CA ALA A 469 4.37 29.45 22.10
C ALA A 469 4.36 28.68 23.43
N ASN A 470 3.66 27.53 23.48
CA ASN A 470 3.64 26.68 24.67
C ASN A 470 4.90 25.81 24.77
N SER A 471 5.47 25.37 23.64
CA SER A 471 6.75 24.65 23.63
C SER A 471 7.93 25.54 24.02
N GLU A 472 7.94 26.82 23.62
CA GLU A 472 8.97 27.77 24.07
C GLU A 472 8.87 28.00 25.59
N ALA A 473 7.66 28.25 26.11
CA ALA A 473 7.43 28.41 27.55
C ALA A 473 7.85 27.17 28.36
N ALA A 474 7.45 25.96 27.94
CA ALA A 474 7.86 24.73 28.59
C ALA A 474 9.39 24.50 28.55
N ALA A 475 10.05 24.85 27.44
CA ALA A 475 11.49 24.76 27.30
C ALA A 475 12.27 25.87 28.03
N GLU A 476 11.61 26.91 28.54
CA GLU A 476 12.17 27.85 29.53
C GLU A 476 11.92 27.36 30.96
N GLU A 477 10.75 26.75 31.24
CA GLU A 477 10.38 26.20 32.54
C GLU A 477 11.26 24.99 32.93
N GLU A 478 11.51 24.05 32.01
CA GLU A 478 12.45 22.93 32.21
C GLU A 478 13.90 23.41 32.43
N LYS A 479 14.30 24.53 31.80
CA LYS A 479 15.60 25.19 32.05
C LYS A 479 15.64 25.99 33.36
N ALA A 480 14.50 26.27 33.97
CA ALA A 480 14.39 26.89 35.28
C ALA A 480 14.42 25.85 36.41
N GLU A 481 13.83 24.66 36.21
CA GLU A 481 13.93 23.53 37.16
C GLU A 481 15.32 22.85 37.15
N ALA A 482 16.10 23.00 36.06
CA ALA A 482 17.46 22.49 35.95
C ALA A 482 18.56 23.39 36.58
N LYS A 483 18.23 24.21 37.59
CA LYS A 483 19.14 25.21 38.22
C LYS A 483 19.08 25.25 39.74
#